data_AF-A0A3C1PBB9-F1
#
_entry.id   AF-A0A3C1PBB9-F1
#
_cell.length_a   1.000
_cell.length_b   1.000
_cell.length_c   1.000
_cell.angle_alpha   90.00
_cell.angle_beta   90.00
_cell.angle_gamma   90.00
#
_symmetry.space_group_name_H-M   'P 1'
#
loop_
_entity.id
_entity.type
_entity.pdbx_description
1 polymer ?
#
loop_
_entity_poly.entity_id
_entity_poly.type
_entity_poly.pdbx_seq_one_letter_code
_entity_poly.pdbx_strand_id
1 'polypeptide(L)'
;MKTDHIFYRIFKDLPQTFFELWGESPELVNDYRFDSVELKQTAFRIDGVFLPENLENPIYFTEVQFQKDPKIYLRLFSEIFIYLRDNDPALRWRAMIIFRSRSIEPTARQRESVQPFLDSPLVKCIYLNEIEVSETTP
;
A
#
# COMPACT_ATOMS: atom_id res chain seq x y z
N MET A 1 7.84 1.07 -13.67
CA MET A 1 8.85 2.14 -13.43
C MET A 1 8.31 3.56 -13.64
N LYS A 2 7.86 3.99 -14.85
CA LYS A 2 7.41 5.40 -15.03
C LYS A 2 6.14 5.73 -14.25
N THR A 3 5.19 4.81 -14.15
CA THR A 3 3.91 5.04 -13.47
C THR A 3 4.03 4.96 -11.96
N ASP A 4 4.83 4.02 -11.46
CA ASP A 4 5.15 3.88 -10.04
C ASP A 4 5.76 5.18 -9.49
N HIS A 5 6.60 5.85 -10.28
CA HIS A 5 7.16 7.16 -9.95
C HIS A 5 6.11 8.29 -9.88
N ILE A 6 5.03 8.21 -10.67
CA ILE A 6 3.94 9.19 -10.60
C ILE A 6 3.17 9.01 -9.29
N PHE A 7 2.82 7.79 -8.91
CA PHE A 7 2.10 7.53 -7.66
C PHE A 7 2.94 7.82 -6.42
N TYR A 8 4.23 7.50 -6.46
CA TYR A 8 5.16 7.93 -5.42
C TYR A 8 5.13 9.45 -5.26
N ARG A 9 5.16 10.21 -6.37
CA ARG A 9 5.08 11.67 -6.34
C ARG A 9 3.72 12.16 -5.83
N ILE A 10 2.62 11.54 -6.25
CA ILE A 10 1.28 11.89 -5.76
C ILE A 10 1.21 11.71 -4.24
N PHE A 11 1.64 10.58 -3.70
CA PHE A 11 1.61 10.37 -2.25
C PHE A 11 2.63 11.24 -1.49
N LYS A 12 3.72 11.63 -2.14
CA LYS A 12 4.67 12.58 -1.57
C LYS A 12 4.11 14.00 -1.50
N ASP A 13 3.45 14.45 -2.56
CA ASP A 13 2.97 15.83 -2.70
C ASP A 13 1.55 16.03 -2.13
N LEU A 14 0.75 14.96 -2.12
CA LEU A 14 -0.65 14.89 -1.66
C LEU A 14 -0.89 13.62 -0.82
N PRO A 15 -0.22 13.46 0.33
CA PRO A 15 -0.30 12.25 1.15
C PRO A 15 -1.71 11.95 1.70
N GLN A 16 -2.56 12.97 1.85
CA GLN A 16 -3.95 12.83 2.30
C GLN A 16 -4.79 11.94 1.38
N THR A 17 -4.49 11.92 0.07
CA THR A 17 -5.20 11.11 -0.91
C THR A 17 -5.09 9.61 -0.60
N PHE A 18 -4.00 9.18 0.06
CA PHE A 18 -3.90 7.80 0.52
C PHE A 18 -5.00 7.43 1.53
N PHE A 19 -5.25 8.29 2.52
CA PHE A 19 -6.25 8.04 3.55
C PHE A 19 -7.67 8.15 3.02
N GLU A 20 -7.92 9.07 2.07
CA GLU A 20 -9.18 9.13 1.33
C GLU A 20 -9.45 7.83 0.57
N LEU A 21 -8.46 7.31 -0.17
CA LEU A 21 -8.57 6.02 -0.85
C LEU A 21 -8.75 4.86 0.14
N TRP A 22 -8.15 4.96 1.32
CA TRP A 22 -8.36 3.99 2.39
C TRP A 22 -9.78 4.05 2.97
N GLY A 23 -10.46 5.19 2.84
CA GLY A 23 -11.79 5.45 3.38
C GLY A 23 -11.76 5.97 4.82
N GLU A 24 -10.66 6.61 5.21
CA GLU A 24 -10.49 7.26 6.51
C GLU A 24 -10.43 8.78 6.32
N SER A 25 -10.40 9.53 7.42
CA SER A 25 -10.27 10.98 7.34
C SER A 25 -8.93 11.38 6.68
N PRO A 26 -8.92 12.30 5.70
CA PRO A 26 -7.68 12.85 5.14
C PRO A 26 -6.80 13.51 6.21
N GLU A 27 -7.39 13.98 7.31
CA GLU A 27 -6.68 14.62 8.42
C GLU A 27 -5.73 13.66 9.16
N LEU A 28 -5.92 12.35 9.04
CA LEU A 28 -4.99 11.36 9.60
C LEU A 28 -3.58 11.59 9.10
N VAL A 29 -3.40 12.15 7.91
CA VAL A 29 -2.08 12.45 7.35
C VAL A 29 -1.19 13.27 8.28
N ASN A 30 -1.77 14.08 9.17
CA ASN A 30 -1.01 14.89 10.13
C ASN A 30 -0.28 14.03 11.18
N ASP A 31 -0.72 12.79 11.38
CA ASP A 31 -0.12 11.82 12.30
C ASP A 31 0.85 10.85 11.59
N TYR A 32 1.14 11.06 10.31
CA TYR A 32 1.98 10.16 9.51
C TYR A 32 3.01 10.91 8.67
N ARG A 33 4.13 10.23 8.44
CA ARG A 33 5.15 10.62 7.46
C ARG A 33 5.18 9.61 6.32
N PHE A 34 5.10 10.09 5.09
CA PHE A 34 5.35 9.28 3.89
C PHE A 34 6.85 9.13 3.64
N ASP A 35 7.32 7.90 3.46
CA ASP A 35 8.74 7.56 3.35
C ASP A 35 8.99 6.37 2.40
N SER A 36 10.25 6.20 2.02
CA SER A 36 10.77 5.02 1.32
C SER A 36 11.77 4.32 2.22
N VAL A 37 11.52 3.04 2.53
CA VAL A 37 12.33 2.28 3.49
C VAL A 37 13.23 1.29 2.77
N GLU A 38 14.54 1.37 3.03
CA GLU A 38 15.51 0.35 2.62
C GLU A 38 15.62 -0.76 3.68
N LEU A 39 15.46 -2.00 3.24
CA LEU A 39 15.61 -3.21 4.05
C LEU A 39 17.08 -3.65 4.01
N LYS A 40 17.78 -3.43 5.12
CA LYS A 40 19.24 -3.54 5.24
C LYS A 40 19.82 -4.90 4.82
N GLN A 41 19.10 -6.00 5.05
CA GLN A 41 19.64 -7.35 4.80
C GLN A 41 19.47 -7.82 3.35
N THR A 42 18.63 -7.17 2.56
CA THR A 42 18.18 -7.73 1.27
C THR A 42 18.32 -6.77 0.10
N ALA A 43 18.78 -5.52 0.34
CA ALA A 43 18.79 -4.43 -0.64
C ALA A 43 17.41 -4.18 -1.31
N PHE A 44 16.33 -4.65 -0.67
CA PHE A 44 14.97 -4.32 -1.06
C PHE A 44 14.60 -2.96 -0.54
N ARG A 45 13.76 -2.25 -1.28
CA ARG A 45 13.25 -0.95 -0.89
C ARG A 45 11.74 -0.97 -1.05
N ILE A 46 11.05 -0.50 -0.02
CA ILE A 46 9.60 -0.30 -0.05
C ILE A 46 9.38 1.19 -0.30
N ASP A 47 8.88 1.52 -1.50
CA ASP A 47 8.77 2.91 -1.94
C ASP A 47 7.58 3.65 -1.35
N GLY A 48 6.55 2.94 -0.88
CA GLY A 48 5.36 3.55 -0.31
C GLY A 48 5.09 3.11 1.12
N VAL A 49 5.62 3.85 2.09
CA VAL A 49 5.38 3.58 3.52
C VAL A 49 4.87 4.84 4.21
N PHE A 50 3.72 4.76 4.90
CA PHE A 50 3.27 5.78 5.82
C PHE A 50 3.59 5.33 7.24
N LEU A 51 4.59 5.98 7.82
CA LEU A 51 5.04 5.72 9.19
C LEU A 51 4.26 6.63 10.15
N PRO A 52 3.61 6.06 11.18
CA PRO A 52 2.89 6.87 12.15
C PRO A 52 3.86 7.56 13.12
N GLU A 53 3.49 8.74 13.61
CA GLU A 53 4.20 9.42 14.70
C GLU A 53 3.94 8.74 16.05
N ASN A 54 2.77 8.11 16.22
CA ASN A 54 2.45 7.26 17.38
C ASN A 54 2.51 5.77 16.98
N LEU A 55 3.42 5.00 17.60
CA LEU A 55 3.61 3.56 17.32
C LEU A 55 2.42 2.67 17.70
N GLU A 56 1.44 3.19 18.44
CA GLU A 56 0.17 2.49 18.58
C GLU A 56 -0.52 2.39 17.22
N ASN A 57 -0.49 3.42 16.39
CA ASN A 57 -1.14 3.40 15.08
C ASN A 57 -0.47 2.40 14.10
N PRO A 58 -1.22 1.83 13.15
CA PRO A 58 -0.65 0.89 12.19
C PRO A 58 0.24 1.60 11.16
N ILE A 59 1.31 0.93 10.74
CA ILE A 59 2.08 1.33 9.56
C ILE A 59 1.27 0.98 8.32
N TYR A 60 1.17 1.90 7.36
CA TYR A 60 0.56 1.59 6.07
C TYR A 60 1.63 1.39 5.00
N PHE A 61 1.52 0.27 4.30
CA PHE A 61 2.32 -0.03 3.12
C PHE A 61 1.45 0.15 1.88
N THR A 62 2.01 0.72 0.81
CA THR A 62 1.30 0.90 -0.44
C THR A 62 2.14 0.46 -1.63
N GLU A 63 1.52 -0.26 -2.54
CA GLU A 63 2.13 -0.73 -3.78
C GLU A 63 1.19 -0.46 -4.94
N VAL A 64 1.75 0.03 -6.05
CA VAL A 64 0.97 0.39 -7.23
C VAL A 64 1.40 -0.45 -8.42
N GLN A 65 0.43 -1.14 -9.03
CA GLN A 65 0.70 -2.12 -10.08
C GLN A 65 -0.09 -1.77 -11.36
N PHE A 66 0.65 -1.60 -12.46
CA PHE A 66 0.08 -1.27 -13.79
C PHE A 66 0.23 -2.39 -14.82
N GLN A 67 0.95 -3.45 -14.48
CA GLN A 67 1.21 -4.59 -15.35
C GLN A 67 0.81 -5.88 -14.62
N LYS A 68 0.65 -6.99 -15.34
CA LYS A 68 0.42 -8.28 -14.67
C LYS A 68 1.69 -8.67 -13.90
N ASP A 69 1.55 -8.84 -12.59
CA ASP A 69 2.57 -9.42 -11.74
C ASP A 69 1.94 -10.51 -10.86
N PRO A 70 2.09 -11.80 -11.22
CA PRO A 70 1.56 -12.91 -10.43
C PRO A 70 2.08 -12.98 -9.00
N LYS A 71 3.19 -12.30 -8.69
CA LYS A 71 3.88 -12.38 -7.39
C LYS A 71 3.70 -11.13 -6.53
N ILE A 72 2.94 -10.13 -6.99
CA ILE A 72 2.80 -8.83 -6.31
C ILE A 72 2.48 -8.95 -4.82
N TYR A 73 1.52 -9.81 -4.45
CA TYR A 73 1.14 -10.00 -3.05
C TYR A 73 2.24 -10.66 -2.22
N LEU A 74 2.85 -11.71 -2.75
CA LEU A 74 3.94 -12.41 -2.05
C LEU A 74 5.15 -11.49 -1.89
N ARG A 75 5.46 -10.67 -2.90
CA ARG A 75 6.52 -9.66 -2.81
C ARG A 75 6.23 -8.68 -1.69
N LEU A 76 5.07 -8.03 -1.72
CA LEU A 76 4.68 -7.03 -0.73
C LEU A 76 4.63 -7.62 0.70
N PHE A 77 4.01 -8.78 0.89
CA PHE A 77 3.95 -9.38 2.23
C PHE A 77 5.33 -9.85 2.73
N SER A 78 6.20 -10.31 1.84
CA SER A 78 7.58 -10.63 2.22
C SER A 78 8.31 -9.37 2.70
N GLU A 79 8.18 -8.26 1.98
CA GLU A 79 8.77 -6.98 2.34
C GLU A 79 8.24 -6.46 3.67
N ILE A 80 6.92 -6.50 3.89
CA ILE A 80 6.28 -6.12 5.16
C ILE A 80 6.81 -6.98 6.30
N PHE A 81 6.84 -8.31 6.15
CA PHE A 81 7.29 -9.18 7.25
C PHE A 81 8.80 -9.07 7.51
N ILE A 82 9.61 -8.78 6.50
CA ILE A 82 11.03 -8.43 6.70
C ILE A 82 11.13 -7.11 7.47
N TYR A 83 10.35 -6.08 7.10
CA TYR A 83 10.35 -4.82 7.81
C TYR A 83 9.98 -4.99 9.30
N LEU A 84 8.89 -5.71 9.59
CA LEU A 84 8.44 -5.95 10.96
C LEU A 84 9.48 -6.72 11.77
N ARG A 85 10.09 -7.75 11.17
CA ARG A 85 11.15 -8.55 11.80
C ARG A 85 12.38 -7.71 12.12
N ASP A 86 12.80 -6.83 11.22
CA ASP A 86 14.01 -6.02 11.37
C ASP A 86 13.81 -4.82 12.31
N ASN A 87 12.56 -4.46 12.64
CA ASN A 87 12.19 -3.38 13.56
C ASN A 87 11.57 -3.94 14.85
N ASP A 88 10.24 -4.07 14.91
CA ASP A 88 9.51 -4.62 16.05
C ASP A 88 8.31 -5.48 15.54
N PRO A 89 8.24 -6.77 15.90
CA PRO A 89 7.16 -7.67 15.49
C PRO A 89 5.78 -7.31 16.06
N ALA A 90 5.71 -6.46 17.10
CA ALA A 90 4.45 -5.99 17.68
C ALA A 90 3.81 -4.83 16.89
N LEU A 91 4.52 -4.24 15.92
CA LEU A 91 4.00 -3.16 15.10
C LEU A 91 2.79 -3.62 14.30
N ARG A 92 1.68 -2.87 14.44
CA ARG A 92 0.48 -3.09 13.63
C ARG A 92 0.75 -2.63 12.20
N TRP A 93 0.17 -3.32 11.22
CA TRP A 93 0.34 -2.99 9.82
C TRP A 93 -0.96 -3.09 9.03
N ARG A 94 -1.04 -2.33 7.95
CA ARG A 94 -2.08 -2.36 6.93
C ARG A 94 -1.42 -2.19 5.55
N ALA A 95 -2.03 -2.72 4.50
CA ALA A 95 -1.50 -2.61 3.14
C ALA A 95 -2.56 -2.23 2.12
N MET A 96 -2.25 -1.28 1.25
CA MET A 96 -3.06 -0.95 0.08
C MET A 96 -2.33 -1.40 -1.19
N ILE A 97 -3.04 -2.10 -2.08
CA ILE A 97 -2.54 -2.37 -3.42
C ILE A 97 -3.45 -1.65 -4.42
N ILE A 98 -2.84 -0.81 -5.25
CA ILE A 98 -3.56 -0.02 -6.26
C ILE A 98 -3.27 -0.64 -7.62
N PHE A 99 -4.31 -1.23 -8.22
CA PHE A 99 -4.25 -1.76 -9.57
C PHE A 99 -4.81 -0.76 -10.57
N ARG A 100 -4.23 -0.69 -11.77
CA ARG A 100 -4.87 -0.03 -12.91
C ARG A 100 -6.29 -0.55 -13.16
N SER A 101 -6.49 -1.87 -13.08
CA SER A 101 -7.80 -2.52 -13.26
C SER A 101 -7.82 -3.95 -12.72
N ARG A 102 -9.00 -4.53 -12.47
CA ARG A 102 -9.13 -5.94 -12.02
C ARG A 102 -8.45 -6.94 -12.95
N SER A 103 -8.42 -6.66 -14.25
CA SER A 103 -7.82 -7.55 -15.26
C SER A 103 -6.31 -7.77 -15.11
N ILE A 104 -5.60 -6.94 -14.33
CA ILE A 104 -4.18 -7.11 -14.03
C ILE A 104 -3.90 -7.71 -12.65
N GLU A 105 -4.91 -7.81 -11.78
CA GLU A 105 -4.81 -8.50 -10.50
C GLU A 105 -4.45 -9.98 -10.74
N PRO A 106 -3.62 -10.60 -9.87
CA PRO A 106 -3.40 -12.04 -9.92
C PRO A 106 -4.70 -12.83 -9.89
N THR A 107 -4.75 -13.91 -10.67
CA THR A 107 -5.91 -14.82 -10.69
C THR A 107 -6.17 -15.43 -9.31
N ALA A 108 -7.39 -15.88 -9.05
CA ALA A 108 -7.76 -16.53 -7.78
C ALA A 108 -6.77 -17.64 -7.38
N ARG A 109 -6.37 -18.50 -8.33
CA ARG A 109 -5.37 -19.55 -8.10
C ARG A 109 -3.99 -19.01 -7.70
N GLN A 110 -3.57 -17.89 -8.25
CA GLN A 110 -2.26 -17.30 -7.94
C GLN A 110 -2.23 -16.60 -6.57
N ARG A 111 -3.38 -16.11 -6.09
CA ARG A 111 -3.49 -15.43 -4.79
C ARG A 111 -4.08 -16.30 -3.67
N GLU A 112 -4.39 -17.57 -3.95
CA GLU A 112 -5.00 -18.50 -2.99
C GLU A 112 -4.22 -18.59 -1.67
N SER A 113 -2.89 -18.70 -1.74
CA SER A 113 -2.03 -18.81 -0.55
C SER A 113 -2.08 -17.61 0.40
N VAL A 114 -2.52 -16.44 -0.10
CA VAL A 114 -2.61 -15.19 0.67
C VAL A 114 -4.04 -14.71 0.84
N GLN A 115 -5.01 -15.49 0.38
CA GLN A 115 -6.43 -15.15 0.41
C GLN A 115 -6.93 -14.70 1.80
N PRO A 116 -6.52 -15.33 2.93
CA PRO A 116 -6.94 -14.88 4.25
C PRO A 116 -6.55 -13.43 4.58
N PHE A 117 -5.42 -12.93 4.07
CA PHE A 117 -5.02 -11.54 4.24
C PHE A 117 -5.88 -10.60 3.38
N LEU A 118 -6.18 -11.01 2.15
CA LEU A 118 -7.00 -10.24 1.21
C LEU A 118 -8.45 -10.11 1.66
N ASP A 119 -8.96 -11.11 2.39
CA ASP A 119 -10.31 -11.10 2.98
C ASP A 119 -10.36 -10.37 4.34
N SER A 120 -9.20 -10.01 4.90
CA SER A 120 -9.08 -9.32 6.18
C SER A 120 -9.12 -7.80 5.99
N PRO A 121 -9.45 -7.02 7.05
CA PRO A 121 -9.35 -5.57 7.01
C PRO A 121 -7.90 -5.04 6.95
N LEU A 122 -6.89 -5.92 6.98
CA LEU A 122 -5.48 -5.53 6.88
C LEU A 122 -5.12 -5.08 5.47
N VAL A 123 -5.81 -5.61 4.45
CA VAL A 123 -5.44 -5.38 3.05
C VAL A 123 -6.60 -4.75 2.28
N LYS A 124 -6.32 -3.67 1.56
CA LYS A 124 -7.28 -3.02 0.67
C LYS A 124 -6.77 -3.04 -0.76
N CYS A 125 -7.57 -3.58 -1.69
CA CYS A 125 -7.29 -3.47 -3.12
C CYS A 125 -8.14 -2.36 -3.74
N ILE A 126 -7.50 -1.44 -4.44
CA ILE A 126 -8.14 -0.35 -5.19
C ILE A 126 -7.94 -0.59 -6.68
N TYR A 127 -8.97 -0.35 -7.49
CA TYR A 127 -8.92 -0.46 -8.94
C TYR A 127 -9.19 0.91 -9.55
N LEU A 128 -8.17 1.52 -10.16
CA LEU A 128 -8.21 2.91 -10.61
C LEU A 128 -9.32 3.16 -11.64
N ASN A 129 -9.59 2.21 -12.53
CA ASN A 129 -10.66 2.31 -13.53
C ASN A 129 -12.07 2.15 -12.94
N GLU A 130 -12.20 1.91 -11.63
CA GLU A 130 -13.46 1.76 -10.90
C GLU A 130 -13.65 2.87 -9.87
N ILE A 131 -12.71 3.81 -9.74
CA ILE A 131 -12.88 4.97 -8.87
C ILE A 131 -13.84 5.92 -9.55
N GLU A 132 -15.02 6.10 -8.94
CA GLU A 132 -15.95 7.15 -9.32
C GLU A 132 -15.37 8.49 -8.88
N VAL A 133 -15.01 9.33 -9.86
CA VAL A 133 -14.68 10.72 -9.58
C VAL A 133 -16.01 11.45 -9.43
N SER A 134 -16.43 11.67 -8.19
CA SER A 134 -17.56 12.56 -7.92
C SER A 134 -17.11 13.97 -8.33
N GLU A 135 -17.73 14.55 -9.36
CA GLU A 135 -17.57 15.97 -9.69
C GLU A 135 -18.23 16.84 -8.60
N THR A 136 -17.70 16.78 -7.38
CA THR A 136 -17.94 17.84 -6.40
C THR A 136 -16.88 18.90 -6.67
N THR A 137 -17.12 19.67 -7.73
CA THR A 137 -16.43 20.94 -7.98
C THR A 137 -17.01 21.97 -6.99
N PRO A 138 -16.19 22.81 -6.34
CA PRO A 138 -16.67 23.93 -5.53
C PRO A 138 -17.46 24.97 -6.34
#